data_AF-A0A3M7R991-F1
#
_entry.id   AF-A0A3M7R991-F1
#
_cell.length_a   1.000
_cell.length_b   1.000
_cell.length_c   1.000
_cell.angle_alpha   90.00
_cell.angle_beta   90.00
_cell.angle_gamma   90.00
#
_symmetry.space_group_name_H-M   'P 1'
#
loop_
_entity.id
_entity.type
_entity.pdbx_description
1 polymer ?
#
loop_
_entity_poly.entity_id
_entity_poly.type
_entity_poly.pdbx_seq_one_letter_code
_entity_poly.pdbx_strand_id
1 'polypeptide(L)'
;MNFDNQEQNFEVSFFNLRTTIKELERELSKILDLSIKHCTTIGSKLRLLEVFEGVHERDVIQTHLSSEYVWLMNEMLKEFSNVKQLANSTEEVQSVMPNIVNKCFWYHGLEQRIRVPMEKFSHLYPNLLQGDLGYNLRETYKNTLDMIEKSKNETFKKWELSITESLTDKLQQTVLKNSSLDELLAKRPSSIEVNFDFELEKFLKEIHYLEMPPFNLDLTDVLKDKF
;
A
#
# COMPACT_ATOMS: atom_id res chain seq x y z
N MET A 1 -3.54 39.95 -57.28
CA MET A 1 -3.16 38.79 -56.43
C MET A 1 -4.46 38.23 -55.86
N ASN A 2 -4.82 37.00 -56.22
CA ASN A 2 -6.08 36.35 -55.83
C ASN A 2 -5.98 35.81 -54.40
N PHE A 3 -6.20 36.67 -53.40
CA PHE A 3 -6.27 36.26 -52.00
C PHE A 3 -7.58 35.51 -51.68
N ASP A 4 -8.69 35.84 -52.35
CA ASP A 4 -10.00 35.21 -52.13
C ASP A 4 -10.02 33.70 -52.45
N ASN A 5 -9.29 33.27 -53.48
CA ASN A 5 -9.15 31.84 -53.82
C ASN A 5 -8.24 31.08 -52.84
N GLN A 6 -7.36 31.77 -52.11
CA GLN A 6 -6.52 31.15 -51.08
C GLN A 6 -7.29 30.96 -49.77
N GLU A 7 -8.15 31.91 -49.41
CA GLU A 7 -9.05 31.77 -48.26
C GLU A 7 -10.01 30.58 -48.41
N GLN A 8 -10.68 30.45 -49.56
CA GLN A 8 -11.58 29.31 -49.80
C GLN A 8 -10.86 27.95 -49.74
N ASN A 9 -9.66 27.86 -50.32
CA ASN A 9 -8.88 26.61 -50.28
C ASN A 9 -8.39 26.28 -48.86
N PHE A 10 -8.06 27.29 -48.06
CA PHE A 10 -7.72 27.12 -46.66
C PHE A 10 -8.92 26.64 -45.84
N GLU A 11 -10.10 27.25 -46.01
CA GLU A 11 -11.32 26.84 -45.30
C GLU A 11 -11.68 25.38 -45.58
N VAL A 12 -11.63 24.96 -46.85
CA VAL A 12 -11.89 23.56 -47.25
C VAL A 12 -10.85 22.62 -46.62
N SER A 13 -9.56 22.97 -46.69
CA SER A 13 -8.49 22.15 -46.11
C SER A 13 -8.58 22.06 -44.59
N PHE A 14 -8.94 23.15 -43.92
CA PHE A 14 -9.15 23.21 -42.49
C PHE A 14 -10.35 22.37 -42.06
N PHE A 15 -11.46 22.42 -42.81
CA PHE A 15 -12.64 21.59 -42.54
C PHE A 15 -12.33 20.10 -42.69
N ASN A 16 -11.58 19.72 -43.73
CA ASN A 16 -11.14 18.34 -43.93
C ASN A 16 -10.25 17.87 -42.77
N LEU A 17 -9.24 18.67 -42.40
CA LEU A 17 -8.37 18.35 -41.25
C LEU A 17 -9.18 18.17 -39.97
N ARG A 18 -10.11 19.08 -39.67
CA ARG A 18 -10.96 19.01 -38.47
C ARG A 18 -11.85 17.77 -38.48
N THR A 19 -12.35 17.37 -39.64
CA THR A 19 -13.17 16.16 -39.80
C THR A 19 -12.32 14.93 -39.53
N THR A 20 -11.14 14.82 -40.13
CA THR A 20 -10.21 13.70 -39.90
C THR A 20 -9.77 13.61 -38.45
N ILE A 21 -9.46 14.74 -37.79
CA ILE A 21 -9.10 14.74 -36.36
C ILE A 21 -10.24 14.19 -35.50
N LYS A 22 -11.49 14.61 -35.75
CA LYS A 22 -12.66 14.10 -35.02
C LYS A 22 -12.90 12.61 -35.25
N GLU A 23 -12.64 12.11 -36.46
CA GLU A 23 -12.73 10.68 -36.76
C GLU A 23 -11.68 9.88 -36.00
N LEU A 24 -10.42 10.34 -36.00
CA LEU A 24 -9.33 9.72 -35.24
C LEU A 24 -9.59 9.74 -33.73
N GLU A 25 -10.10 10.84 -33.18
CA GLU A 25 -10.50 10.92 -31.77
C GLU A 25 -11.58 9.88 -31.43
N ARG A 26 -12.57 9.66 -32.31
CA ARG A 26 -13.60 8.63 -32.13
C ARG A 26 -13.04 7.21 -32.23
N GLU A 27 -12.10 6.96 -33.15
CA GLU A 27 -11.45 5.66 -33.25
C GLU A 27 -10.59 5.36 -32.02
N LEU A 28 -9.85 6.36 -31.52
CA LEU A 28 -9.07 6.24 -30.31
C LEU A 28 -9.97 5.94 -29.10
N SER A 29 -11.11 6.63 -28.95
CA SER A 29 -12.09 6.33 -27.88
C SER A 29 -12.54 4.87 -27.92
N LYS A 30 -12.83 4.32 -29.10
CA LYS A 30 -13.24 2.90 -29.24
C LYS A 30 -12.14 1.94 -28.82
N ILE A 31 -10.89 2.19 -29.23
CA ILE A 31 -9.73 1.37 -28.85
C ILE A 31 -9.53 1.41 -27.34
N LEU A 32 -9.70 2.59 -26.74
CA LEU A 32 -9.53 2.82 -25.32
C LEU A 32 -10.62 2.11 -24.51
N ASP A 33 -11.90 2.20 -24.92
CA ASP A 33 -13.00 1.44 -24.33
C ASP A 33 -12.76 -0.07 -24.36
N LEU A 34 -12.28 -0.61 -25.49
CA LEU A 34 -11.94 -2.02 -25.61
C LEU A 34 -10.77 -2.40 -24.69
N SER A 35 -9.72 -1.58 -24.66
CA SER A 35 -8.53 -1.83 -23.85
C SER A 35 -8.82 -1.82 -22.35
N ILE A 36 -9.67 -0.89 -21.88
CA ILE A 36 -10.11 -0.83 -20.49
C ILE A 36 -10.91 -2.09 -20.12
N LYS A 37 -11.78 -2.59 -21.01
CA LYS A 37 -12.54 -3.81 -20.78
C LYS A 37 -11.67 -5.06 -20.66
N HIS A 38 -10.52 -5.10 -21.34
CA HIS A 38 -9.56 -6.19 -21.24
C HIS A 38 -8.68 -6.14 -19.99
N CYS A 39 -8.61 -4.99 -19.32
CA CYS A 39 -7.86 -4.86 -18.07
C CYS A 39 -8.60 -5.50 -16.89
N THR A 40 -7.99 -6.47 -16.23
CA THR A 40 -8.61 -7.23 -15.12
C THR A 40 -8.42 -6.59 -13.75
N THR A 41 -7.40 -5.73 -13.58
CA THR A 41 -7.07 -5.13 -12.27
C THR A 41 -7.22 -3.61 -12.30
N ILE A 42 -7.56 -3.02 -11.14
CA ILE A 42 -7.63 -1.56 -10.94
C ILE A 42 -6.30 -0.91 -11.35
N GLY A 43 -5.17 -1.52 -10.96
CA GLY A 43 -3.83 -1.05 -11.31
C GLY A 43 -3.57 -1.02 -12.83
N SER A 44 -3.97 -2.07 -13.55
CA SER A 44 -3.83 -2.10 -15.03
C SER A 44 -4.67 -1.05 -15.73
N LYS A 45 -5.90 -0.80 -15.24
CA LYS A 45 -6.78 0.25 -15.78
C LYS A 45 -6.22 1.64 -15.53
N LEU A 46 -5.76 1.92 -14.30
CA LEU A 46 -5.12 3.19 -13.96
C LEU A 46 -3.85 3.42 -14.79
N ARG A 47 -3.04 2.38 -15.02
CA ARG A 47 -1.85 2.49 -15.85
C ARG A 47 -2.18 2.80 -17.31
N LEU A 48 -3.24 2.18 -17.85
CA LEU A 48 -3.71 2.48 -19.20
C LEU A 48 -4.15 3.95 -19.30
N LEU A 49 -4.94 4.42 -18.34
CA LEU A 49 -5.40 5.80 -18.26
C LEU A 49 -4.24 6.82 -18.16
N GLU A 50 -3.20 6.49 -17.40
CA GLU A 50 -1.96 7.28 -17.32
C GLU A 50 -1.24 7.39 -18.67
N VAL A 51 -1.14 6.29 -19.43
CA VAL A 51 -0.51 6.30 -20.78
C VAL A 51 -1.27 7.21 -21.76
N PHE A 52 -2.59 7.31 -21.60
CA PHE A 52 -3.46 8.11 -22.47
C PHE A 52 -3.81 9.49 -21.89
N GLU A 53 -3.13 9.94 -20.83
CA GLU A 53 -3.39 11.22 -20.16
C GLU A 53 -3.33 12.41 -21.12
N GLY A 54 -2.35 12.45 -22.03
CA GLY A 54 -2.19 13.54 -23.00
C GLY A 54 -3.34 13.69 -24.02
N VAL A 55 -4.22 12.68 -24.14
CA VAL A 55 -5.40 12.72 -25.03
C VAL A 55 -6.70 12.90 -24.23
N HIS A 56 -6.63 12.86 -22.89
CA HIS A 56 -7.78 12.92 -22.00
C HIS A 56 -8.50 14.28 -22.02
N GLU A 57 -7.80 15.37 -22.35
CA GLU A 57 -8.40 16.72 -22.39
C GLU A 57 -9.42 16.93 -23.53
N ARG A 58 -9.52 15.98 -24.47
CA ARG A 58 -10.47 16.07 -25.60
C ARG A 58 -11.88 15.69 -25.15
N ASP A 59 -12.85 16.59 -25.35
CA ASP A 59 -14.27 16.40 -24.97
C ASP A 59 -14.87 15.07 -25.46
N VAL A 60 -14.53 14.67 -26.69
CA VAL A 60 -15.00 13.41 -27.29
C VAL A 60 -14.55 12.20 -26.48
N ILE A 61 -13.32 12.22 -25.96
CA ILE A 61 -12.75 11.12 -25.17
C ILE A 61 -13.32 11.13 -23.75
N GLN A 62 -13.47 12.31 -23.13
CA GLN A 62 -14.06 12.43 -21.79
C GLN A 62 -15.49 11.91 -21.74
N THR A 63 -16.29 12.21 -22.77
CA THR A 63 -17.68 11.75 -22.86
C THR A 63 -17.76 10.22 -22.85
N HIS A 64 -16.88 9.57 -23.63
CA HIS A 64 -16.79 8.11 -23.69
C HIS A 64 -16.29 7.49 -22.37
N LEU A 65 -15.31 8.13 -21.73
CA LEU A 65 -14.71 7.62 -20.50
C LEU A 65 -15.53 7.84 -19.23
N SER A 66 -16.54 8.72 -19.28
CA SER A 66 -17.38 9.07 -18.12
C SER A 66 -17.95 7.85 -17.39
N SER A 67 -18.50 6.87 -18.12
CA SER A 67 -19.03 5.64 -17.52
C SER A 67 -17.94 4.75 -16.92
N GLU A 68 -16.76 4.71 -17.53
CA GLU A 68 -15.63 3.91 -17.05
C GLU A 68 -15.05 4.49 -15.75
N TYR A 69 -15.04 5.82 -15.59
CA TYR A 69 -14.64 6.45 -14.33
C TYR A 69 -15.58 6.10 -13.19
N VAL A 70 -16.89 6.12 -13.44
CA VAL A 70 -17.89 5.71 -12.44
C VAL A 70 -17.69 4.24 -12.06
N TRP A 71 -17.47 3.36 -13.04
CA TRP A 71 -17.16 1.96 -12.76
C TRP A 71 -15.89 1.81 -11.92
N LEU A 72 -14.82 2.53 -12.27
CA LEU A 72 -13.53 2.45 -11.58
C LEU A 72 -13.63 2.91 -10.12
N MET A 73 -14.35 4.01 -9.86
CA MET A 73 -14.60 4.48 -8.49
C MET A 73 -15.38 3.46 -7.67
N ASN A 74 -16.38 2.80 -8.26
CA ASN A 74 -17.15 1.76 -7.58
C ASN A 74 -16.28 0.52 -7.27
N GLU A 75 -15.41 0.10 -8.18
CA GLU A 75 -14.47 -0.99 -7.90
C GLU A 75 -13.46 -0.64 -6.82
N MET A 76 -12.97 0.61 -6.78
CA MET A 76 -12.12 1.08 -5.68
C MET A 76 -12.87 1.08 -4.34
N LEU A 77 -14.14 1.50 -4.30
CA LEU A 77 -14.97 1.42 -3.10
C LEU A 77 -15.15 -0.03 -2.60
N LYS A 78 -15.39 -0.96 -3.53
CA LYS A 78 -15.46 -2.41 -3.21
C LYS A 78 -14.13 -2.91 -2.65
N GLU A 79 -13.02 -2.51 -3.28
CA GLU A 79 -11.69 -2.91 -2.82
C GLU A 79 -11.37 -2.36 -1.43
N PHE A 80 -11.75 -1.12 -1.12
CA PHE A 80 -11.58 -0.56 0.23
C PHE A 80 -12.42 -1.31 1.27
N SER A 81 -13.63 -1.75 0.88
CA SER A 81 -14.49 -2.56 1.74
C SER A 81 -13.91 -3.96 1.97
N ASN A 82 -13.32 -4.56 0.94
CA ASN A 82 -12.59 -5.83 1.03
C ASN A 82 -11.37 -5.70 1.97
N VAL A 83 -10.59 -4.63 1.82
CA VAL A 83 -9.44 -4.36 2.71
C VAL A 83 -9.88 -4.18 4.16
N LYS A 84 -11.02 -3.53 4.43
CA LYS A 84 -11.59 -3.45 5.79
C LYS A 84 -11.92 -4.84 6.34
N GLN A 85 -12.51 -5.72 5.52
CA GLN A 85 -12.80 -7.09 5.95
C GLN A 85 -11.52 -7.88 6.23
N LEU A 86 -10.50 -7.75 5.35
CA LEU A 86 -9.20 -8.41 5.50
C LEU A 86 -8.40 -7.92 6.72
N ALA A 87 -8.50 -6.63 7.06
CA ALA A 87 -7.86 -6.09 8.26
C ALA A 87 -8.51 -6.62 9.55
N ASN A 88 -9.81 -6.96 9.50
CA ASN A 88 -10.54 -7.56 10.62
C ASN A 88 -10.46 -9.09 10.66
N SER A 89 -10.13 -9.74 9.54
CA SER A 89 -9.96 -11.19 9.52
C SER A 89 -8.66 -11.57 10.24
N THR A 90 -8.80 -12.31 11.34
CA THR A 90 -7.70 -12.84 12.15
C THR A 90 -7.00 -14.03 11.50
N GLU A 91 -6.90 -14.07 10.16
CA GLU A 91 -6.15 -15.14 9.52
C GLU A 91 -4.68 -14.96 9.89
N GLU A 92 -4.20 -15.83 10.77
CA GLU A 92 -2.79 -15.89 11.13
C GLU A 92 -2.01 -16.27 9.88
N VAL A 93 -1.47 -15.26 9.20
CA VAL A 93 -0.57 -15.44 8.07
C VAL A 93 0.60 -16.29 8.57
N GLN A 94 0.65 -17.55 8.15
CA GLN A 94 1.76 -18.44 8.47
C GLN A 94 3.03 -17.80 7.93
N SER A 95 3.92 -17.39 8.83
CA SER A 95 5.15 -16.69 8.48
C SER A 95 6.31 -17.23 9.30
N VAL A 96 7.49 -17.22 8.68
CA VAL A 96 8.76 -17.51 9.35
C VAL A 96 9.14 -16.37 10.32
N MET A 97 8.48 -15.22 10.17
CA MET A 97 8.74 -14.02 10.94
C MET A 97 7.97 -13.99 12.25
N PRO A 98 8.47 -13.30 13.30
CA PRO A 98 7.73 -13.16 14.54
C PRO A 98 6.33 -12.58 14.31
N ASN A 99 5.34 -13.13 15.01
CA ASN A 99 3.91 -12.84 14.79
C ASN A 99 3.56 -11.34 14.82
N ILE A 100 4.23 -10.56 15.67
CA ILE A 100 3.96 -9.13 15.84
C ILE A 100 4.43 -8.36 14.61
N VAL A 101 5.65 -8.61 14.18
CA VAL A 101 6.25 -7.98 13.00
C VAL A 101 5.47 -8.37 11.75
N ASN A 102 5.09 -9.64 11.62
CA ASN A 102 4.28 -10.13 10.52
C ASN A 102 2.91 -9.40 10.45
N LYS A 103 2.26 -9.17 11.59
CA LYS A 103 1.03 -8.37 11.66
C LYS A 103 1.27 -6.91 11.26
N CYS A 104 2.38 -6.29 11.67
CA CYS A 104 2.72 -4.94 11.22
C CYS A 104 2.93 -4.88 9.70
N PHE A 105 3.64 -5.86 9.11
CA PHE A 105 3.80 -5.95 7.66
C PHE A 105 2.48 -6.19 6.94
N TRP A 106 1.58 -6.99 7.52
CA TRP A 106 0.23 -7.18 6.98
C TRP A 106 -0.54 -5.86 6.90
N TYR A 107 -0.60 -5.10 8.00
CA TYR A 107 -1.27 -3.80 8.02
C TYR A 107 -0.61 -2.81 7.06
N HIS A 108 0.72 -2.79 6.99
CA HIS A 108 1.45 -1.96 6.03
C HIS A 108 1.13 -2.35 4.57
N GLY A 109 1.06 -3.64 4.27
CA GLY A 109 0.69 -4.13 2.93
C GLY A 109 -0.72 -3.71 2.55
N LEU A 110 -1.68 -3.79 3.49
CA LEU A 110 -3.04 -3.32 3.28
C LEU A 110 -3.11 -1.80 3.08
N GLU A 111 -2.31 -1.03 3.83
CA GLU A 111 -2.17 0.42 3.66
C GLU A 111 -1.68 0.76 2.25
N GLN A 112 -0.60 0.13 1.78
CA GLN A 112 -0.06 0.36 0.45
C GLN A 112 -1.03 -0.06 -0.66
N ARG A 113 -1.77 -1.16 -0.45
CA ARG A 113 -2.78 -1.66 -1.40
C ARG A 113 -3.89 -0.64 -1.69
N ILE A 114 -4.28 0.16 -0.70
CA ILE A 114 -5.28 1.23 -0.90
C ILE A 114 -4.65 2.57 -1.29
N ARG A 115 -3.44 2.85 -0.81
CA ARG A 115 -2.77 4.13 -1.01
C ARG A 115 -2.31 4.34 -2.45
N VAL A 116 -1.65 3.34 -3.04
CA VAL A 116 -1.15 3.40 -4.42
C VAL A 116 -2.24 3.72 -5.45
N PRO A 117 -3.41 3.02 -5.49
CA PRO A 117 -4.45 3.35 -6.45
C PRO A 117 -5.12 4.71 -6.16
N MET A 118 -5.26 5.09 -4.88
CA MET A 118 -5.85 6.38 -4.51
C MET A 118 -4.98 7.57 -4.92
N GLU A 119 -3.67 7.50 -4.69
CA GLU A 119 -2.72 8.56 -5.08
C GLU A 119 -2.67 8.71 -6.61
N LYS A 120 -2.60 7.59 -7.35
CA LYS A 120 -2.64 7.60 -8.81
C LYS A 120 -3.93 8.21 -9.34
N PHE A 121 -5.07 7.79 -8.81
CA PHE A 121 -6.38 8.32 -9.25
C PHE A 121 -6.52 9.80 -8.93
N SER A 122 -6.08 10.25 -7.75
CA SER A 122 -6.13 11.67 -7.35
C SER A 122 -5.21 12.55 -8.18
N HIS A 123 -4.08 12.03 -8.64
CA HIS A 123 -3.16 12.76 -9.52
C HIS A 123 -3.74 12.94 -10.92
N LEU A 124 -4.23 11.86 -11.52
CA LEU A 124 -4.77 11.87 -12.88
C LEU A 124 -6.11 12.62 -12.97
N TYR A 125 -6.97 12.51 -11.96
CA TYR A 125 -8.37 12.97 -12.04
C TYR A 125 -8.85 13.73 -10.79
N PRO A 126 -8.26 14.89 -10.45
CA PRO A 126 -8.66 15.66 -9.27
C PRO A 126 -10.11 16.17 -9.35
N ASN A 127 -10.61 16.46 -10.55
CA ASN A 127 -11.96 16.98 -10.77
C ASN A 127 -13.04 15.94 -10.47
N LEU A 128 -12.77 14.65 -10.76
CA LEU A 128 -13.74 13.57 -10.52
C LEU A 128 -13.94 13.29 -9.03
N LEU A 129 -12.98 13.66 -8.18
CA LEU A 129 -13.07 13.54 -6.73
C LEU A 129 -14.00 14.56 -6.07
N GLN A 130 -14.42 15.61 -6.78
CA GLN A 130 -15.25 16.69 -6.23
C GLN A 130 -16.74 16.33 -6.18
N GLY A 131 -17.20 15.38 -6.99
CA GLY A 131 -18.61 14.93 -6.98
C GLY A 131 -18.95 14.03 -5.79
N ASP A 132 -20.23 13.69 -5.63
CA ASP A 132 -20.74 12.89 -4.51
C ASP A 132 -20.05 11.52 -4.38
N LEU A 133 -19.84 10.83 -5.52
CA LEU A 133 -19.10 9.56 -5.55
C LEU A 133 -17.64 9.73 -5.13
N GLY A 134 -17.00 10.83 -5.56
CA GLY A 134 -15.64 11.18 -5.19
C GLY A 134 -15.48 11.55 -3.71
N TYR A 135 -16.49 12.22 -3.14
CA TYR A 135 -16.56 12.47 -1.70
C TYR A 135 -16.66 11.15 -0.92
N ASN A 136 -17.59 10.26 -1.29
CA ASN A 136 -17.76 8.96 -0.65
C ASN A 136 -16.47 8.10 -0.76
N LEU A 137 -15.78 8.13 -1.91
CA LEU A 137 -14.51 7.45 -2.10
C LEU A 137 -13.43 7.98 -1.14
N ARG A 138 -13.29 9.31 -1.02
CA ARG A 138 -12.33 9.95 -0.10
C ARG A 138 -12.64 9.64 1.37
N GLU A 139 -13.90 9.72 1.76
CA GLU A 139 -14.35 9.41 3.11
C GLU A 139 -14.10 7.94 3.44
N THR A 140 -14.49 7.03 2.54
CA THR A 140 -14.27 5.59 2.72
C THR A 140 -12.79 5.26 2.81
N TYR A 141 -11.95 5.87 1.97
CA TYR A 141 -10.49 5.74 2.00
C TYR A 141 -9.91 6.19 3.34
N LYS A 142 -10.25 7.40 3.80
CA LYS A 142 -9.79 7.92 5.08
C LYS A 142 -10.21 7.03 6.24
N ASN A 143 -11.47 6.61 6.26
CA ASN A 143 -12.00 5.70 7.29
C ASN A 143 -11.26 4.35 7.30
N THR A 144 -10.87 3.82 6.14
CA THR A 144 -10.07 2.59 6.05
C THR A 144 -8.66 2.79 6.55
N LEU A 145 -8.00 3.90 6.19
CA LEU A 145 -6.66 4.23 6.68
C LEU A 145 -6.63 4.39 8.21
N ASP A 146 -7.56 5.18 8.76
CA ASP A 146 -7.66 5.42 10.20
C ASP A 146 -7.87 4.08 10.95
N MET A 147 -8.61 3.14 10.38
CA MET A 147 -8.82 1.81 10.95
C MET A 147 -7.54 0.96 10.93
N ILE A 148 -6.80 0.97 9.82
CA ILE A 148 -5.52 0.25 9.69
C ILE A 148 -4.49 0.83 10.68
N GLU A 149 -4.40 2.15 10.77
CA GLU A 149 -3.47 2.82 11.67
C GLU A 149 -3.79 2.54 13.14
N LYS A 150 -5.06 2.59 13.54
CA LYS A 150 -5.49 2.18 14.89
C LYS A 150 -5.09 0.74 15.19
N SER A 151 -5.35 -0.19 14.27
CA SER A 151 -5.02 -1.61 14.45
C SER A 151 -3.52 -1.85 14.56
N LYS A 152 -2.72 -1.13 13.77
CA LYS A 152 -1.25 -1.12 13.83
C LYS A 152 -0.77 -0.61 15.18
N ASN A 153 -1.29 0.52 15.65
CA ASN A 153 -0.93 1.12 16.93
C ASN A 153 -1.34 0.25 18.13
N GLU A 154 -2.50 -0.41 18.07
CA GLU A 154 -2.92 -1.39 19.08
C GLU A 154 -1.99 -2.60 19.13
N THR A 155 -1.55 -3.09 17.96
CA THR A 155 -0.58 -4.19 17.87
C THR A 155 0.77 -3.77 18.45
N PHE A 156 1.21 -2.55 18.17
CA PHE A 156 2.45 -2.00 18.72
C PHE A 156 2.39 -1.83 20.24
N LYS A 157 1.28 -1.29 20.78
CA LYS A 157 1.09 -1.19 22.24
C LYS A 157 1.07 -2.55 22.92
N LYS A 158 0.45 -3.57 22.30
CA LYS A 158 0.48 -4.95 22.81
C LYS A 158 1.90 -5.51 22.83
N TRP A 159 2.70 -5.22 21.81
CA TRP A 159 4.11 -5.58 21.78
C TRP A 159 4.91 -4.89 22.87
N GLU A 160 4.74 -3.58 23.05
CA GLU A 160 5.40 -2.80 24.09
C GLU A 160 5.09 -3.35 25.49
N LEU A 161 3.82 -3.70 25.76
CA LEU A 161 3.42 -4.34 27.02
C LEU A 161 3.96 -5.76 27.18
N SER A 162 4.20 -6.49 26.07
CA SER A 162 4.82 -7.82 26.10
C SER A 162 6.29 -7.78 26.52
N ILE A 163 6.94 -6.61 26.46
CA ILE A 163 8.31 -6.42 26.98
C ILE A 163 8.23 -6.47 28.51
N THR A 164 8.52 -7.66 29.06
CA THR A 164 8.48 -7.98 30.49
C THR A 164 9.86 -7.86 31.11
N GLU A 165 9.94 -7.56 32.42
CA GLU A 165 11.19 -7.57 33.23
C GLU A 165 11.97 -8.90 33.12
N SER A 166 11.30 -10.00 32.81
CA SER A 166 11.94 -11.29 32.51
C SER A 166 12.90 -11.23 31.30
N LEU A 167 12.62 -10.42 30.27
CA LEU A 167 13.50 -10.26 29.12
C LEU A 167 14.71 -9.38 29.41
N THR A 168 14.55 -8.35 30.25
CA THR A 168 15.65 -7.49 30.71
C THR A 168 16.62 -8.29 31.58
N ASP A 169 16.09 -9.13 32.48
CA ASP A 169 16.91 -10.03 33.30
C ASP A 169 17.66 -11.06 32.45
N LYS A 170 17.00 -11.60 31.42
CA LYS A 170 17.63 -12.54 30.45
C LYS A 170 18.73 -11.88 29.62
N LEU A 171 18.59 -10.59 29.29
CA LEU A 171 19.64 -9.82 28.59
C LEU A 171 20.89 -9.58 29.46
N GLN A 172 20.73 -9.50 30.78
CA GLN A 172 21.84 -9.36 31.72
C GLN A 172 22.56 -10.67 32.04
N GLN A 173 22.00 -11.83 31.64
CA GLN A 173 22.64 -13.12 31.87
C GLN A 173 23.80 -13.36 30.90
N THR A 174 24.84 -14.06 31.39
CA THR A 174 25.96 -14.45 30.53
C THR A 174 25.50 -15.47 29.48
N VAL A 175 26.02 -15.32 28.27
CA VAL A 175 25.74 -16.22 27.12
C VAL A 175 26.19 -17.65 27.42
N LEU A 176 27.21 -17.83 28.25
CA LEU A 176 27.69 -19.15 28.66
C LEU A 176 27.13 -19.50 30.03
N LYS A 177 26.52 -20.69 30.13
CA LYS A 177 26.13 -21.33 31.38
C LYS A 177 27.01 -22.57 31.56
N ASN A 178 27.57 -22.73 32.74
CA ASN A 178 28.21 -23.99 33.09
C ASN A 178 27.09 -25.02 33.28
N SER A 179 27.15 -26.14 32.55
CA SER A 179 26.28 -27.28 32.85
C SER A 179 26.45 -27.61 34.33
N SER A 180 25.35 -27.78 35.07
CA SER A 180 25.28 -28.01 36.52
C SER A 180 26.61 -28.46 37.11
N LEU A 181 27.23 -27.59 37.92
CA LEU A 181 28.40 -27.97 38.69
C LEU A 181 27.92 -29.05 39.64
N ASP A 182 28.29 -30.32 39.39
CA ASP A 182 28.09 -31.38 40.35
C ASP A 182 28.90 -30.98 41.59
N GLU A 183 28.25 -30.32 42.56
CA GLU A 183 28.88 -29.79 43.77
C GLU A 183 29.62 -30.88 44.57
N LEU A 184 29.29 -32.16 44.30
CA LEU A 184 29.90 -33.33 44.93
C LEU A 184 31.23 -33.79 44.31
N LEU A 185 31.57 -33.33 43.10
CA LEU A 185 32.80 -33.70 42.43
C LEU A 185 33.44 -32.42 41.89
N ALA A 186 34.49 -31.94 42.57
CA ALA A 186 35.37 -30.86 42.11
C ALA A 186 36.12 -31.22 40.81
N LYS A 187 35.38 -31.51 39.73
CA LYS A 187 35.86 -31.72 38.38
C LYS A 187 35.31 -30.60 37.51
N ARG A 188 36.14 -30.20 36.53
CA ARG A 188 35.79 -29.20 35.51
C ARG A 188 34.42 -29.53 34.89
N PRO A 189 33.59 -28.52 34.59
CA PRO A 189 32.30 -28.74 33.93
C PRO A 189 32.51 -29.52 32.64
N SER A 190 31.74 -30.60 32.48
CA SER A 190 31.85 -31.56 31.38
C SER A 190 31.36 -30.99 30.04
N SER A 191 30.59 -29.89 30.07
CA SER A 191 29.96 -29.26 28.92
C SER A 191 29.76 -27.76 29.18
N ILE A 192 30.00 -26.93 28.18
CA ILE A 192 29.62 -25.50 28.19
C ILE A 192 28.30 -25.41 27.43
N GLU A 193 27.23 -24.98 28.10
CA GLU A 193 25.94 -24.76 27.48
C GLU A 193 25.76 -23.27 27.16
N VAL A 194 25.04 -23.00 26.08
CA VAL A 194 24.81 -21.62 25.62
C VAL A 194 23.39 -21.19 25.99
N ASN A 195 23.28 -20.06 26.67
CA ASN A 195 22.05 -19.44 27.14
C ASN A 195 21.32 -18.69 26.02
N PHE A 196 21.00 -19.39 24.92
CA PHE A 196 20.16 -18.83 23.86
C PHE A 196 18.69 -19.13 24.15
N ASP A 197 18.02 -18.18 24.80
CA ASP A 197 16.58 -18.25 24.95
C ASP A 197 15.90 -17.90 23.62
N PHE A 198 15.03 -18.79 23.15
CA PHE A 198 14.21 -18.59 21.95
C PHE A 198 13.34 -17.32 22.03
N GLU A 199 12.86 -16.99 23.23
CA GLU A 199 12.04 -15.79 23.46
C GLU A 199 12.86 -14.51 23.25
N LEU A 200 14.13 -14.51 23.68
CA LEU A 200 15.04 -13.39 23.50
C LEU A 200 15.45 -13.24 22.02
N GLU A 201 15.75 -14.35 21.34
CA GLU A 201 16.08 -14.33 19.90
C GLU A 201 14.91 -13.79 19.07
N LYS A 202 13.68 -14.22 19.38
CA LYS A 202 12.46 -13.72 18.76
C LYS A 202 12.34 -12.20 18.97
N PHE A 203 12.54 -11.73 20.19
CA PHE A 203 12.46 -10.31 20.53
C PHE A 203 13.51 -9.46 19.81
N LEU A 204 14.77 -9.92 19.75
CA LEU A 204 15.83 -9.21 19.03
C LEU A 204 15.54 -9.12 17.52
N LYS A 205 14.97 -10.17 16.92
CA LYS A 205 14.48 -10.13 15.54
C LYS A 205 13.33 -9.13 15.40
N GLU A 206 12.41 -9.06 16.36
CA GLU A 206 11.32 -8.09 16.35
C GLU A 206 11.83 -6.65 16.34
N ILE A 207 12.75 -6.30 17.25
CA ILE A 207 13.41 -4.99 17.27
C ILE A 207 14.08 -4.70 15.92
N HIS A 208 14.89 -5.63 15.43
CA HIS A 208 15.62 -5.44 14.17
C HIS A 208 14.67 -5.12 13.01
N TYR A 209 13.56 -5.83 12.87
CA TYR A 209 12.61 -5.56 11.79
C TYR A 209 11.81 -4.27 11.98
N LEU A 210 11.57 -3.83 13.22
CA LEU A 210 10.85 -2.59 13.52
C LEU A 210 11.73 -1.34 13.33
N GLU A 211 13.04 -1.46 13.54
CA GLU A 211 14.02 -0.40 13.23
C GLU A 211 14.27 -0.26 11.72
N MET A 212 14.08 -1.34 10.96
CA MET A 212 14.28 -1.35 9.51
C MET A 212 13.09 -0.73 8.75
N PRO A 213 13.31 -0.27 7.50
CA PRO A 213 12.22 0.17 6.64
C PRO A 213 11.24 -0.98 6.38
N PRO A 214 9.92 -0.72 6.35
CA PRO A 214 9.26 0.57 6.24
C PRO A 214 8.85 1.23 7.56
N PHE A 215 9.16 0.64 8.72
CA PHE A 215 8.66 1.12 10.02
C PHE A 215 9.55 2.19 10.63
N ASN A 216 10.89 2.06 10.53
CA ASN A 216 11.88 3.03 11.01
C ASN A 216 11.52 3.61 12.39
N LEU A 217 11.10 2.73 13.32
CA LEU A 217 10.71 3.17 14.65
C LEU A 217 11.97 3.48 15.46
N ASP A 218 12.08 4.70 15.99
CA ASP A 218 13.10 5.05 16.97
C ASP A 218 12.75 4.38 18.31
N LEU A 219 13.13 3.11 18.43
CA LEU A 219 12.91 2.31 19.64
C LEU A 219 13.80 2.73 20.80
N THR A 220 14.73 3.67 20.59
CA THR A 220 15.69 4.10 21.61
C THR A 220 15.00 4.68 22.84
N ASP A 221 13.87 5.37 22.70
CA ASP A 221 13.15 5.95 23.85
C ASP A 221 12.27 4.92 24.57
N VAL A 222 11.66 3.99 23.81
CA VAL A 222 10.85 2.88 24.38
C VAL A 222 11.74 1.90 25.16
N LEU A 223 12.98 1.71 24.71
CA LEU A 223 13.95 0.85 25.37
C LEU A 223 14.61 1.57 26.56
N LYS A 224 14.90 2.88 26.50
CA LYS A 224 15.47 3.63 27.64
C LYS A 224 14.63 3.56 28.92
N ASP A 225 13.30 3.58 28.80
CA ASP A 225 12.43 3.49 29.98
C ASP A 225 12.33 2.06 30.56
N LYS A 226 12.87 1.06 29.83
CA LYS A 226 12.85 -0.35 30.23
C LYS A 226 14.23 -0.96 30.49
N PHE A 227 15.33 -0.26 30.19
CA PHE A 227 16.72 -0.75 30.30
C PHE A 227 17.61 0.19 31.10
#